data_AF-A0A1Q8KJ72-F1
#
_entry.id   AF-A0A1Q8KJ72-F1
#
_cell.length_a   1.000
_cell.length_b   1.000
_cell.length_c   1.000
_cell.angle_alpha   90.00
_cell.angle_beta   90.00
_cell.angle_gamma   90.00
#
_symmetry.space_group_name_H-M   'P 1'
#
loop_
_entity.id
_entity.type
_entity.pdbx_description
1 polymer ?
#
loop_
_entity_poly.entity_id
_entity_poly.type
_entity_poly.pdbx_seq_one_letter_code
_entity_poly.pdbx_strand_id
1 'polypeptide(L)' 'MLAGGLVVLAVGLGIVEWVAGSNGVPGPGSGALAGHAGAAVAAVVGQIVADRRRDRTGSLVALGVVGLAALVLGAGWFL' A
#
# COMPACT_ATOMS: atom_id res chain seq x y z
N MET A 1 -5.31 7.00 8.44
CA MET A 1 -4.74 7.95 7.44
C MET A 1 -3.74 7.24 6.54
N LEU A 2 -2.65 6.65 7.07
CA LEU A 2 -1.65 5.95 6.24
C LEU A 2 -2.23 4.79 5.41
N ALA A 3 -3.07 3.93 5.98
CA ALA A 3 -3.68 2.85 5.19
C ALA A 3 -4.60 3.39 4.08
N GLY A 4 -5.35 4.46 4.37
CA GLY A 4 -6.16 5.14 3.34
C GLY A 4 -5.29 5.68 2.20
N GLY A 5 -4.16 6.32 2.51
CA GLY A 5 -3.21 6.78 1.51
C GLY A 5 -2.64 5.65 0.65
N LEU A 6 -2.28 4.51 1.27
CA LEU A 6 -1.79 3.33 0.54
C LEU A 6 -2.87 2.68 -0.34
N VAL A 7 -4.13 2.68 0.09
CA VAL A 7 -5.26 2.22 -0.73
C VAL A 7 -5.44 3.12 -1.94
N VAL A 8 -5.44 4.44 -1.74
CA VAL A 8 -5.53 5.43 -2.85
C VAL A 8 -4.36 5.25 -3.82
N LEU A 9 -3.15 5.04 -3.31
CA LEU A 9 -1.97 4.79 -4.13
C LEU A 9 -2.12 3.52 -4.99
N ALA A 10 -2.55 2.41 -4.38
CA ALA A 10 -2.77 1.15 -5.10
C ALA A 10 -3.84 1.28 -6.20
N VAL A 11 -4.95 1.97 -5.91
CA VAL A 11 -5.99 2.28 -6.91
C VAL A 11 -5.45 3.14 -8.03
N GLY A 12 -4.71 4.21 -7.70
CA GLY A 12 -4.07 5.09 -8.68
C GLY A 12 -3.12 4.33 -9.61
N LEU A 13 -2.31 3.42 -9.06
CA LEU A 13 -1.40 2.59 -9.84
C LEU A 13 -2.16 1.66 -10.80
N GLY A 14 -3.30 1.10 -10.36
CA GLY A 14 -4.17 0.31 -11.22
C GLY A 14 -4.80 1.12 -12.37
N ILE A 15 -5.18 2.36 -12.10
CA ILE A 15 -5.66 3.28 -13.14
C ILE A 15 -4.54 3.56 -14.15
N VAL A 16 -3.32 3.84 -13.67
CA VAL A 16 -2.16 4.10 -14.54
C VAL A 16 -1.84 2.89 -15.42
N GLU A 17 -1.82 1.68 -14.87
CA GLU A 17 -1.62 0.44 -15.63
C GLU A 17 -2.68 0.26 -16.72
N TRP A 18 -3.95 0.47 -16.38
CA TRP A 18 -5.04 0.36 -17.35
C TRP A 18 -4.93 1.40 -18.49
N VAL A 19 -4.61 2.65 -18.15
CA VAL A 19 -4.40 3.72 -19.13
C VAL A 19 -3.18 3.40 -20.01
N ALA A 20 -2.06 2.96 -19.42
CA ALA A 20 -0.85 2.62 -20.15
C ALA A 20 -1.12 1.48 -21.16
N GLY A 21 -1.76 0.40 -20.71
CA GLY A 21 -2.16 -0.72 -21.57
C GLY A 21 -3.12 -0.30 -22.69
N SER A 22 -4.06 0.60 -22.39
CA SER A 22 -5.00 1.14 -23.39
C SER A 22 -4.33 2.00 -24.46
N ASN A 23 -3.17 2.58 -24.17
CA ASN A 23 -2.38 3.40 -25.10
C ASN A 23 -1.20 2.64 -25.72
N GLY A 24 -1.06 1.33 -25.44
CA GLY A 24 0.04 0.51 -25.97
C GLY A 24 1.42 0.87 -25.41
N VAL A 25 1.48 1.55 -24.26
CA VAL A 25 2.73 1.91 -23.58
C VAL A 25 2.95 1.04 -22.34
N PRO A 26 4.21 0.76 -21.95
CA PRO A 26 4.49 -0.03 -20.75
C PRO A 26 3.98 0.67 -19.48
N GLY A 27 3.24 -0.06 -18.66
CA GLY A 27 2.80 0.39 -17.34
C GLY A 27 3.62 -0.19 -16.18
N PRO A 28 3.23 0.09 -14.94
CA PRO A 28 3.86 -0.46 -13.72
C PRO A 28 3.96 -1.99 -13.71
N GLY A 29 3.03 -2.68 -14.37
CA GLY A 29 2.98 -4.12 -14.48
C GLY A 29 2.30 -4.81 -13.30
N SER A 30 1.91 -6.07 -13.52
CA SER A 30 1.09 -6.85 -12.59
C SER A 30 1.78 -7.14 -11.24
N GLY A 31 3.11 -7.26 -11.24
CA GLY A 31 3.89 -7.46 -10.02
C GLY A 31 3.75 -6.26 -9.07
N ALA A 32 3.94 -5.05 -9.60
CA ALA A 32 3.82 -3.82 -8.82
C ALA A 32 2.40 -3.61 -8.28
N LEU A 33 1.37 -3.91 -9.10
CA LEU A 33 -0.02 -3.85 -8.65
C LEU A 33 -0.28 -4.81 -7.48
N ALA A 34 0.21 -6.05 -7.57
CA ALA A 34 0.01 -7.04 -6.52
C ALA A 34 0.72 -6.65 -5.21
N GLY A 35 1.94 -6.10 -5.30
CA GLY A 35 2.69 -5.60 -4.15
C GLY A 35 1.98 -4.44 -3.45
N HIS A 36 1.55 -3.43 -4.22
CA HIS A 36 0.82 -2.28 -3.68
C HIS A 36 -0.55 -2.67 -3.08
N ALA A 37 -1.28 -3.57 -3.73
CA ALA A 37 -2.55 -4.08 -3.21
C ALA A 37 -2.34 -4.86 -1.90
N GLY A 38 -1.34 -5.74 -1.85
CA GLY A 38 -0.98 -6.49 -0.65
C GLY A 38 -0.56 -5.57 0.50
N ALA A 39 0.27 -4.57 0.22
CA ALA A 39 0.68 -3.57 1.20
C ALA A 39 -0.50 -2.74 1.73
N ALA A 40 -1.42 -2.33 0.85
CA ALA A 40 -2.63 -1.62 1.25
C ALA A 40 -3.51 -2.47 2.18
N VAL A 41 -3.73 -3.74 1.86
CA VAL A 41 -4.49 -4.68 2.71
C VAL A 41 -3.79 -4.86 4.07
N ALA A 42 -2.47 -5.11 4.07
CA ALA A 42 -1.71 -5.27 5.30
C ALA A 42 -1.75 -4.01 6.17
N ALA A 43 -1.67 -2.83 5.57
CA ALA A 43 -1.79 -1.56 6.28
C ALA A 43 -3.18 -1.37 6.89
N VAL A 44 -4.25 -1.70 6.16
CA VAL A 44 -5.64 -1.62 6.68
C VAL A 44 -5.81 -2.56 7.87
N VAL A 45 -5.40 -3.83 7.74
CA VAL A 45 -5.49 -4.81 8.83
C VAL A 45 -4.65 -4.36 10.03
N GLY A 46 -3.43 -3.87 9.79
CA GLY A 46 -2.55 -3.34 10.82
C GLY A 46 -3.18 -2.16 11.56
N GLN A 47 -3.75 -1.18 10.84
CA GLN A 47 -4.44 -0.05 11.48
C GLN A 47 -5.64 -0.52 12.30
N ILE A 48 -6.46 -1.45 11.79
CA ILE A 48 -7.60 -2.00 12.54
C ILE A 48 -7.15 -2.66 13.86
N VAL A 49 -6.06 -3.43 13.83
CA VAL A 49 -5.50 -4.06 15.04
C VAL A 49 -4.96 -3.02 16.01
N ALA A 50 -4.19 -2.04 15.50
CA ALA A 50 -3.64 -0.96 16.31
C ALA A 50 -4.74 -0.14 17.00
N ASP A 51 -5.81 0.18 16.27
CA ASP A 51 -6.93 0.97 16.79
C ASP A 51 -7.72 0.21 17.87
N ARG A 52 -7.77 -1.13 17.79
CA ARG A 52 -8.46 -1.99 18.78
C ARG A 52 -7.62 -2.29 20.02
N ARG A 53 -6.29 -2.08 19.99
CA ARG A 53 -5.37 -2.46 21.07
C ARG A 53 -4.73 -1.20 21.66
N ARG A 54 -5.05 -0.87 22.92
CA ARG A 54 -4.42 0.24 23.65
C ARG A 54 -3.10 -0.11 24.36
N ASP A 55 -2.60 -1.32 24.15
CA ASP A 55 -1.37 -1.83 24.77
C ASP A 55 -0.15 -1.69 23.84
N ARG A 56 1.01 -2.18 24.30
CA ARG A 56 2.26 -2.19 23.52
C ARG A 56 2.12 -2.87 22.17
N THR A 57 1.26 -3.88 22.06
CA THR A 57 1.01 -4.58 20.79
C THR A 57 0.43 -3.62 19.77
N GLY A 58 -0.55 -2.80 20.18
CA GLY A 58 -1.13 -1.77 19.31
C GLY A 58 -0.09 -0.77 18.81
N SER A 59 0.81 -0.31 19.70
CA SER A 59 1.90 0.60 19.32
C SER A 59 2.90 -0.03 18.34
N LEU A 60 3.28 -1.29 18.55
CA LEU A 60 4.20 -2.02 17.67
C LEU A 60 3.59 -2.25 16.28
N VAL A 61 2.30 -2.58 16.22
CA VAL A 61 1.59 -2.74 14.94
C VAL A 61 1.48 -1.40 14.21
N ALA A 62 1.18 -0.31 14.90
CA ALA A 62 1.17 1.03 14.31
C ALA A 62 2.54 1.41 13.73
N LEU A 63 3.63 1.13 14.44
CA LEU A 63 4.99 1.31 13.95
C LEU A 63 5.26 0.48 12.69
N GLY A 64 4.77 -0.76 12.65
CA GLY A 64 4.82 -1.62 11.47
C GLY A 64 4.11 -1.01 10.26
N VAL A 65 2.93 -0.42 10.44
CA VAL A 65 2.20 0.28 9.37
C VAL A 65 2.99 1.48 8.85
N VAL A 66 3.63 2.25 9.74
CA VAL A 66 4.51 3.36 9.34
C VAL A 66 5.69 2.85 8.53
N GLY A 67 6.36 1.79 8.98
CA GLY A 67 7.48 1.17 8.27
C GLY A 67 7.07 0.63 6.89
N LEU A 68 5.90 0.00 6.80
CA LEU A 68 5.34 -0.48 5.53
C LEU A 68 5.05 0.68 4.57
N ALA A 69 4.47 1.77 5.06
CA ALA A 69 4.23 2.95 4.23
C ALA A 69 5.55 3.56 3.74
N ALA A 70 6.56 3.67 4.61
CA ALA A 70 7.88 4.14 4.22
C ALA A 70 8.55 3.23 3.18
N LEU A 71 8.40 1.91 3.31
CA LEU A 71 8.92 0.93 2.35
C LEU A 71 8.28 1.09 0.97
N VAL A 72 6.94 1.14 0.91
CA VAL A 72 6.20 1.34 -0.35
C VAL A 72 6.62 2.64 -1.03
N LEU A 73 6.66 3.74 -0.27
CA LEU A 73 7.06 5.04 -0.81
C LEU A 73 8.54 5.06 -1.24
N GLY A 74 9.41 4.38 -0.49
CA GLY A 74 10.84 4.32 -0.78
C GLY A 74 11.19 3.48 -2.00
N ALA A 75 10.46 2.40 -2.27
CA ALA A 75 10.67 1.59 -3.47
C ALA A 75 9.99 2.18 -4.73
N GLY A 76 9.07 3.13 -4.55
CA GLY A 76 8.29 3.68 -5.66
C GLY A 76 7.44 2.60 -6.33
N TRP A 77 7.38 2.59 -7.66
CA TRP A 77 6.57 1.63 -8.41
C TRP A 77 7.21 0.23 -8.53
N PHE A 78 8.38 -0.01 -7.95
CA PHE A 78 9.12 -1.28 -8.09
C PHE A 78 8.74 -2.34 -7.04
N LEU A 79 7.79 -2.03 -6.17
CA LEU A 79 7.23 -2.97 -5.20
C LEU A 79 5.88 -3.50 -5.65
#